data_AF-A0A355F0D5-F1
#
_entry.id   AF-A0A355F0D5-F1
#
_cell.length_a   1.000
_cell.length_b   1.000
_cell.length_c   1.000
_cell.angle_alpha   90.00
_cell.angle_beta   90.00
_cell.angle_gamma   90.00
#
_symmetry.space_group_name_H-M   'P 1'
#
loop_
_entity.id
_entity.type
_entity.pdbx_description
1 polymer ?
#
loop_
_entity_poly.entity_id
_entity_poly.type
_entity_poly.pdbx_seq_one_letter_code
_entity_poly.pdbx_strand_id
1 'polypeptide(L)' 'IFATTEIDAVPATILSRCQEFHFRRVPSQTLAAYLGSICAAESIAASETALRLIARAGEGSV' A
#
# COMPACT_ATOMS: atom_id res chain seq x y z
N ILE A 1 -8.37 6.56 -16.30
CA ILE A 1 -7.67 6.74 -15.00
C ILE A 1 -6.19 6.54 -15.28
N PHE A 2 -5.35 7.49 -14.87
CA PHE A 2 -3.89 7.41 -15.02
C PHE A 2 -3.25 7.10 -13.66
N ALA A 3 -2.16 6.34 -13.64
CA ALA A 3 -1.39 6.02 -12.44
C ALA A 3 0.11 6.08 -12.77
N THR A 4 0.89 6.78 -11.94
CA THR A 4 2.35 6.93 -12.09
C THR A 4 3.00 6.99 -10.71
N THR A 5 4.23 6.48 -10.60
CA THR A 5 5.12 6.68 -9.45
C THR A 5 5.98 7.94 -9.58
N GLU A 6 6.03 8.54 -10.77
CA GLU A 6 6.85 9.72 -11.11
C GLU A 6 5.92 10.82 -11.63
N ILE A 7 5.33 11.61 -10.71
CA ILE A 7 4.38 12.67 -11.09
C ILE A 7 5.06 13.80 -11.87
N ASP A 8 6.34 14.07 -11.59
CA ASP A 8 7.11 15.16 -12.22
C ASP A 8 7.45 14.87 -13.69
N ALA A 9 7.38 13.60 -14.11
CA ALA A 9 7.55 13.20 -15.50
C ALA A 9 6.28 13.43 -16.34
N VAL A 10 5.14 13.74 -15.70
CA VAL A 10 3.86 13.94 -16.39
C VAL A 10 3.78 15.35 -16.99
N PRO A 11 3.47 15.49 -18.29
CA PRO A 11 3.31 16.80 -18.91
C PRO A 11 2.24 17.67 -18.23
N ALA A 12 2.53 18.97 -18.06
CA ALA A 12 1.59 19.93 -17.46
C ALA A 12 0.23 20.02 -18.17
N THR A 13 0.18 19.67 -19.47
CA THR A 13 -1.07 19.62 -20.25
C THR A 13 -2.02 18.52 -19.80
N ILE A 14 -1.51 17.45 -19.18
CA ILE A 14 -2.31 16.37 -18.58
C ILE A 14 -2.70 16.76 -17.15
N LEU A 15 -1.75 17.25 -16.35
CA LEU A 15 -1.98 17.69 -14.97
C LEU A 15 -3.07 18.76 -14.88
N SER A 16 -3.07 19.74 -15.81
CA SER A 16 -4.09 20.81 -15.86
C SER A 16 -5.52 20.35 -16.18
N ARG A 17 -5.72 19.09 -16.58
CA ARG A 17 -7.02 18.56 -17.01
C ARG A 17 -7.49 17.34 -16.21
N CYS A 18 -6.68 16.85 -15.30
CA CYS A 18 -6.97 15.66 -14.50
C CYS A 18 -7.04 16.00 -13.01
N GLN A 19 -7.85 15.24 -12.26
CA GLN A 19 -7.80 15.32 -10.81
C GLN A 19 -6.62 14.49 -10.29
N GLU A 20 -5.75 15.14 -9.52
CA GLU A 20 -4.59 14.52 -8.92
C GLU A 20 -4.96 13.84 -7.59
N PHE A 21 -4.61 12.56 -7.45
CA PHE A 21 -4.78 11.79 -6.23
C PHE A 21 -3.43 11.22 -5.81
N HIS A 22 -2.88 11.72 -4.71
CA HIS A 22 -1.64 11.20 -4.14
C HIS A 22 -1.94 10.08 -3.15
N PHE A 23 -1.59 8.85 -3.54
CA PHE A 23 -1.63 7.70 -2.65
C PHE A 23 -0.50 7.80 -1.63
N ARG A 24 -0.84 7.62 -0.36
CA ARG A 24 0.12 7.59 0.75
C ARG A 24 0.44 6.14 1.11
N ARG A 25 1.66 5.91 1.60
CA ARG A 25 2.05 4.60 2.17
C ARG A 25 1.10 4.21 3.30
N VAL A 26 0.74 2.94 3.35
CA VAL A 26 -0.16 2.41 4.39
C VAL A 26 0.61 2.25 5.70
N PRO A 27 0.04 2.65 6.86
CA PRO A 27 0.68 2.41 8.16
C PRO A 27 0.95 0.93 8.40
N SER A 28 2.12 0.61 8.95
CA SER A 28 2.54 -0.79 9.20
C SER A 28 1.55 -1.56 10.09
N GLN A 29 0.91 -0.89 11.04
CA GLN A 29 -0.11 -1.51 11.89
C GLN A 29 -1.34 -1.93 11.08
N THR A 30 -1.80 -1.09 10.15
CA THR A 30 -2.89 -1.40 9.23
C THR A 30 -2.52 -2.56 8.31
N LEU A 31 -1.28 -2.58 7.82
CA LEU A 31 -0.78 -3.66 6.97
C LEU A 31 -0.73 -5.00 7.72
N ALA A 32 -0.26 -5.01 8.97
CA ALA A 32 -0.21 -6.22 9.78
C ALA A 32 -1.61 -6.79 10.06
N ALA A 33 -2.59 -5.92 10.35
CA ALA A 33 -3.98 -6.33 10.52
C ALA A 33 -4.58 -6.90 9.23
N TYR A 34 -4.30 -6.25 8.08
CA TYR A 34 -4.72 -6.73 6.77
C TYR A 34 -4.12 -8.10 6.43
N LEU A 35 -2.81 -8.29 6.62
CA LEU A 35 -2.16 -9.59 6.45
C LEU A 35 -2.75 -10.67 7.36
N GLY A 36 -3.07 -10.33 8.61
CA GLY A 36 -3.76 -11.25 9.52
C GLY A 36 -5.14 -11.67 9.00
N SER A 37 -5.89 -10.75 8.38
CA SER A 37 -7.19 -11.06 7.76
C SER A 37 -7.06 -12.02 6.57
N ILE A 38 -6.00 -11.87 5.75
CA ILE A 38 -5.70 -12.79 4.64
C ILE A 38 -5.34 -14.17 5.18
N CYS A 39 -4.43 -14.25 6.17
CA CYS A 39 -4.04 -15.51 6.77
C CYS A 39 -5.25 -16.25 7.37
N ALA A 40 -6.19 -15.53 8.00
CA ALA A 40 -7.42 -16.12 8.51
C ALA A 40 -8.32 -16.66 7.38
N ALA A 41 -8.47 -15.92 6.27
CA ALA A 41 -9.24 -16.36 5.12
C ALA A 41 -8.63 -17.59 4.42
N GLU A 42 -7.30 -17.67 4.38
CA GLU A 42 -6.55 -18.77 3.76
C GLU A 42 -6.29 -19.95 4.73
N SER A 43 -6.78 -19.88 5.97
CA SER A 43 -6.53 -20.89 7.02
C SER A 43 -5.04 -21.11 7.32
N ILE A 44 -4.23 -20.06 7.24
CA ILE A 44 -2.80 -20.05 7.53
C ILE A 44 -2.57 -19.58 8.98
N ALA A 45 -1.88 -20.39 9.77
CA ALA A 45 -1.45 -19.99 11.11
C ALA A 45 -0.24 -19.03 11.02
N ALA A 46 -0.45 -17.77 11.39
CA ALA A 46 0.60 -16.76 11.44
C ALA A 46 0.67 -16.12 12.84
N SER A 47 1.88 -15.87 13.34
CA SER A 47 2.07 -15.14 14.60
C SER A 47 1.96 -13.64 14.38
N GLU A 48 1.35 -12.93 15.34
CA GLU A 48 1.22 -11.47 15.27
C GLU A 48 2.57 -10.75 15.14
N THR A 49 3.61 -11.29 15.80
CA THR A 49 4.97 -10.78 15.71
C THR A 49 5.56 -10.95 14.31
N ALA A 50 5.32 -12.09 13.65
CA ALA A 50 5.76 -12.31 12.28
C ALA A 50 5.05 -11.36 11.30
N LEU A 51 3.73 -11.18 11.45
CA LEU A 51 2.95 -10.26 10.62
C LEU A 51 3.43 -8.81 10.77
N ARG A 52 3.78 -8.37 11.98
CA ARG A 52 4.35 -7.04 12.22
C ARG A 52 5.73 -6.86 11.57
N LEU A 53 6.57 -7.89 11.58
CA LEU A 53 7.88 -7.84 10.94
C LEU A 53 7.75 -7.74 9.40
N ILE A 54 6.89 -8.56 8.81
CA ILE A 54 6.60 -8.52 7.37
C ILE A 54 6.00 -7.16 7.00
N ALA A 55 5.05 -6.66 7.78
CA ALA A 55 4.43 -5.36 7.55
C ALA A 55 5.42 -4.20 7.60
N ARG A 56 6.44 -4.29 8.48
CA ARG A 56 7.53 -3.32 8.53
C ARG A 56 8.45 -3.44 7.31
N ALA A 57 8.77 -4.67 6.89
CA ALA A 57 9.60 -4.92 5.71
C ALA A 57 8.92 -4.49 4.39
N GLY A 58 7.59 -4.52 4.33
CA GLY A 58 6.81 -4.06 3.17
C GLY A 58 6.74 -2.54 3.01
N GLU A 59 7.27 -1.75 3.95
CA GLU A 59 7.33 -0.28 3.90
C GLU A 59 6.01 0.45 3.53
N GLY A 60 4.86 -0.18 3.82
CA GLY A 60 3.54 0.38 3.51
C GLY A 60 3.08 0.17 2.05
N SER A 61 3.76 -0.70 1.30
CA SER A 61 3.28 -1.28 0.05
C SER A 61 2.28 -2.41 0.35
N VAL A 62 1.14 -2.41 -0.36
CA VAL A 62 0.09 -3.45 -0.30
C VAL A 62 0.01 -4.12 -1.66
#